data_AF-A0A522C1G4-F1
#
_entry.id   AF-A0A522C1G4-F1
#
_cell.length_a   1.000
_cell.length_b   1.000
_cell.length_c   1.000
_cell.angle_alpha   90.00
_cell.angle_beta   90.00
_cell.angle_gamma   90.00
#
_symmetry.space_group_name_H-M   'P 1'
#
loop_
_entity.id
_entity.type
_entity.pdbx_description
1 polymer ?
#
loop_
_entity_poly.entity_id
_entity_poly.type
_entity_poly.pdbx_seq_one_letter_code
_entity_poly.pdbx_strand_id
1 'polypeptide(L)' 'HAVGLQVHAWTFRAENQFLPNEFDSSANPADLGDLAGQIKAFLDLGLDGFFTDQPFLGRKARDAFVAAGR' A
#
# COMPACT_ATOMS: atom_id res chain seq x y z
N HIS A 1 -14.37 -6.15 -10.21
CA HIS A 1 -14.03 -7.08 -11.33
C HIS A 1 -15.19 -7.72 -12.08
N ALA A 2 -16.41 -7.87 -11.52
CA ALA A 2 -17.50 -8.61 -12.18
C ALA A 2 -17.85 -8.16 -13.61
N VAL A 3 -17.59 -6.89 -13.95
CA VAL A 3 -17.81 -6.31 -15.29
C VAL A 3 -16.52 -6.16 -16.11
N GLY A 4 -15.42 -6.83 -15.73
CA GLY A 4 -14.15 -6.83 -16.45
C GLY A 4 -13.27 -5.58 -16.27
N LEU A 5 -13.62 -4.68 -15.33
CA LEU A 5 -12.81 -3.50 -15.04
C LEU A 5 -11.75 -3.78 -13.97
N GLN A 6 -10.55 -3.24 -14.20
CA GLN A 6 -9.45 -3.20 -13.24
C GLN A 6 -9.61 -2.01 -12.29
N VAL A 7 -9.20 -2.19 -11.04
CA VAL A 7 -9.26 -1.20 -9.98
C VAL A 7 -7.84 -0.79 -9.59
N HIS A 8 -7.56 0.50 -9.71
CA HIS A 8 -6.30 1.10 -9.29
C HIS A 8 -6.57 2.19 -8.25
N ALA A 9 -5.79 2.24 -7.18
CA ALA A 9 -5.96 3.23 -6.12
C ALA A 9 -4.87 4.33 -6.18
N TRP A 10 -5.26 5.56 -5.81
CA TRP A 10 -4.45 6.79 -5.87
C TRP A 10 -4.68 7.65 -4.60
N THR A 11 -3.68 8.21 -3.91
CA THR A 11 -2.25 7.84 -3.88
C THR A 11 -1.93 7.28 -2.49
N PHE A 12 -1.08 6.26 -2.44
CA PHE A 12 -0.56 5.70 -1.20
C PHE A 12 0.64 6.52 -0.73
N ARG A 13 0.65 6.86 0.56
CA ARG A 13 1.66 7.72 1.17
C ARG A 13 2.13 7.13 2.49
N ALA A 14 3.44 7.11 2.68
CA ALA A 14 4.08 6.48 3.82
C ALA A 14 4.01 7.32 5.10
N GLU A 15 3.73 8.63 5.03
CA GLU A 15 3.67 9.45 6.25
C GLU A 15 2.47 9.03 7.12
N ASN A 16 2.71 8.84 8.43
CA ASN A 16 1.72 8.34 9.40
C ASN A 16 0.36 9.06 9.29
N GLN A 17 0.34 10.37 9.03
CA GLN A 17 -0.91 11.12 8.85
C GLN A 17 -1.83 10.64 7.71
N PHE A 18 -1.31 9.89 6.73
CA PHE A 18 -2.07 9.32 5.61
C PHE A 18 -2.33 7.82 5.77
N LEU A 19 -1.75 7.19 6.78
CA LEU A 19 -1.92 5.78 7.07
C LEU A 19 -3.07 5.58 8.07
N PRO A 20 -3.78 4.44 7.98
CA PRO A 20 -4.54 3.92 9.11
C PRO A 20 -3.61 3.70 10.31
N ASN A 21 -4.08 4.04 11.51
CA ASN A 21 -3.27 4.06 12.74
C ASN A 21 -2.56 2.72 13.04
N GLU A 22 -3.11 1.58 12.59
CA GLU A 22 -2.46 0.28 12.75
C GLU A 22 -1.13 0.14 11.99
N PHE A 23 -0.85 1.03 11.04
CA PHE A 23 0.39 1.10 10.28
C PHE A 23 1.29 2.27 10.72
N ASP A 24 0.93 3.01 11.76
CA ASP A 24 1.78 4.08 12.27
C ASP A 24 3.08 3.52 12.86
N SER A 25 4.21 4.13 12.52
CA SER A 25 5.48 3.82 13.18
C SER A 25 5.68 4.59 14.48
N SER A 26 5.01 5.74 14.63
CA SER A 26 5.16 6.65 15.76
C SER A 26 3.95 7.59 15.86
N ALA A 27 3.89 8.38 16.94
CA ALA A 27 2.86 9.43 17.09
C ALA A 27 3.16 10.70 16.27
N ASN A 28 4.31 10.79 15.59
CA ASN A 28 4.66 11.93 14.76
C ASN A 28 4.00 11.77 13.38
N PRO A 29 3.12 12.70 12.95
CA PRO A 29 2.39 12.60 11.67
C PRO A 29 3.29 12.63 10.41
N ALA A 30 4.53 13.12 10.54
CA ALA A 30 5.46 13.26 9.43
C ALA A 30 6.43 12.07 9.29
N ASP A 31 6.51 11.19 10.30
CA ASP A 31 7.36 10.00 10.20
C ASP A 31 6.76 9.01 9.20
N LEU A 32 7.63 8.20 8.59
CA LEU A 32 7.20 7.15 7.67
C LEU A 32 6.76 5.92 8.46
N GLY A 33 5.53 5.48 8.26
CA GLY A 33 4.94 4.27 8.81
C GLY A 33 5.09 3.05 7.89
N ASP A 34 4.30 2.01 8.18
CA ASP A 34 4.27 0.76 7.43
C ASP A 34 3.39 0.86 6.17
N LEU A 35 3.89 1.60 5.18
CA LEU A 35 3.29 1.67 3.85
C LEU A 35 3.15 0.27 3.20
N ALA A 36 4.09 -0.64 3.48
CA ALA A 36 4.07 -1.97 2.87
C ALA A 36 2.91 -2.83 3.40
N GLY A 37 2.62 -2.74 4.70
CA GLY A 37 1.46 -3.35 5.34
C GLY A 37 0.15 -2.85 4.73
N GLN A 38 0.01 -1.53 4.55
CA GLN A 38 -1.18 -0.94 3.92
C GLN A 38 -1.35 -1.43 2.47
N ILE A 39 -0.30 -1.35 1.65
CA ILE A 39 -0.34 -1.82 0.26
C ILE A 39 -0.73 -3.30 0.19
N LYS A 40 -0.11 -4.13 1.03
CA LYS A 40 -0.42 -5.56 1.10
C LYS A 40 -1.89 -5.80 1.45
N ALA A 41 -2.45 -5.06 2.40
CA ALA A 41 -3.86 -5.20 2.78
C ALA A 41 -4.80 -4.93 1.60
N PHE A 42 -4.52 -3.92 0.78
CA PHE A 42 -5.32 -3.63 -0.42
C PHE A 42 -5.10 -4.64 -1.55
N LEU A 43 -3.88 -5.13 -1.74
CA LEU A 43 -3.60 -6.21 -2.71
C LEU A 43 -4.32 -7.51 -2.32
N ASP A 44 -4.37 -7.86 -1.03
CA ASP A 44 -5.12 -9.02 -0.51
C ASP A 44 -6.65 -8.89 -0.76
N LEU A 45 -7.17 -7.66 -0.93
CA LEU A 45 -8.57 -7.39 -1.30
C LEU A 45 -8.82 -7.47 -2.82
N GLY A 46 -7.79 -7.74 -3.63
CA GLY A 46 -7.90 -7.87 -5.08
C GLY A 46 -7.65 -6.57 -5.86
N LEU A 47 -6.96 -5.59 -5.28
CA LEU A 47 -6.53 -4.40 -6.01
C LEU A 47 -5.55 -4.77 -7.15
N ASP A 48 -5.79 -4.27 -8.36
CA ASP A 48 -4.95 -4.60 -9.53
C ASP A 48 -3.67 -3.77 -9.61
N GLY A 49 -3.68 -2.58 -9.01
CA GLY A 49 -2.53 -1.69 -9.01
C GLY A 49 -2.72 -0.46 -8.13
N PHE A 50 -1.64 0.27 -7.89
CA PHE A 50 -1.65 1.46 -7.04
C PHE A 50 -0.61 2.48 -7.51
N PHE A 51 -0.87 3.72 -7.16
CA PHE A 51 0.09 4.82 -7.25
C PHE A 51 0.58 5.20 -5.85
N THR A 52 1.86 5.56 -5.75
CA THR A 52 2.46 5.98 -4.48
C THR A 52 3.52 7.03 -4.70
N ASP A 53 3.64 7.94 -3.73
CA ASP A 53 4.68 8.96 -3.70
C ASP A 53 6.04 8.38 -3.26
N GLN A 54 6.05 7.16 -2.71
CA GLN A 54 7.26 6.42 -2.33
C GLN A 54 7.44 5.17 -3.23
N PRO A 55 7.78 5.32 -4.53
CA PRO A 55 7.78 4.22 -5.50
C PRO A 55 8.75 3.07 -5.14
N PHE A 56 9.84 3.36 -4.43
CA PHE A 56 10.76 2.33 -3.94
C PHE A 56 10.11 1.41 -2.90
N LEU A 57 9.37 1.97 -1.95
CA LEU A 57 8.64 1.19 -0.94
C LEU A 57 7.49 0.43 -1.59
N GLY A 58 6.75 1.08 -2.49
CA GLY A 58 5.68 0.45 -3.25
C GLY A 58 6.15 -0.77 -4.05
N ARG A 59 7.27 -0.63 -4.79
CA ARG A 59 7.85 -1.75 -5.54
C ARG A 59 8.23 -2.92 -4.63
N LYS A 60 8.86 -2.65 -3.48
CA LYS A 60 9.20 -3.70 -2.50
C LYS A 60 7.97 -4.44 -1.98
N ALA A 61 6.90 -3.70 -1.65
CA ALA A 61 5.66 -4.29 -1.17
C ALA A 61 5.03 -5.20 -2.24
N ARG A 62 4.98 -4.75 -3.50
CA ARG A 62 4.51 -5.54 -4.64
C ARG A 62 5.36 -6.80 -4.84
N ASP A 63 6.69 -6.65 -4.87
CA ASP A 63 7.60 -7.78 -5.09
C ASP A 63 7.46 -8.83 -3.98
N ALA A 64 7.31 -8.40 -2.73
CA ALA A 64 7.06 -9.29 -1.59
C ALA A 64 5.69 -10.00 -1.69
N PHE A 65 4.65 -9.31 -2.13
CA PHE A 65 3.32 -9.89 -2.35
C PHE A 65 3.35 -11.00 -3.41
N VAL A 66 3.95 -10.72 -4.57
CA VAL A 66 4.10 -11.69 -5.67
C VAL A 66 4.95 -12.89 -5.25
N ALA A 67 6.04 -12.65 -4.51
CA ALA A 67 6.89 -13.73 -4.01
C ALA A 67 6.17 -14.67 -3.01
N ALA A 68 5.13 -14.18 -2.34
CA ALA A 68 4.29 -14.98 -1.45
C ALA A 68 3.26 -15.86 -2.18
N GLY A 69 3.28 -15.88 -3.52
CA GLY A 69 2.36 -16.66 -4.35
C GLY A 69 0.94 -16.08 -4.36
N ARG A 70 0.82 -14.78 -4.15
CA ARG A 70 -0.44 -14.03 -4.22
C ARG A 70 -0.43 -13.09 -5.42
#